data_AF-A0A924U4W1-F1
#
_entry.id   AF-A0A924U4W1-F1
#
_cell.length_a   1.000
_cell.length_b   1.000
_cell.length_c   1.000
_cell.angle_alpha   90.00
_cell.angle_beta   90.00
_cell.angle_gamma   90.00
#
_symmetry.space_group_name_H-M   'P 1'
#
loop_
_entity.id
_entity.type
_entity.pdbx_description
1 polymer ?
#
loop_
_entity_poly.entity_id
_entity_poly.type
_entity_poly.pdbx_seq_one_letter_code
_entity_poly.pdbx_strand_id
1 'polypeptide(L)'
;MNESPNLSPPDIPPLPPPWPEPVALPASPSIAMPAHVQLKATLLLVFLLLMVVGAALYVSYARGAFEATQQLVLITDDSEGVVVGMDMTFAGFPVGRVKRIELAEDGNARILVEVPLQDAHWLRTSSVFTLVRGVVGNTNLRAYSGILTDPPLPDASVRTALRGDASAETPRLMAESRQLAQNLSAMTASGSPLNASLAGVQA
;
A
#
# COMPACT_ATOMS: atom_id res chain seq x y z
N MET A 1 112.40 -47.15 -39.26
CA MET A 1 110.99 -47.56 -39.18
C MET A 1 110.56 -47.63 -37.74
N ASN A 2 109.79 -46.64 -37.25
CA ASN A 2 108.71 -46.88 -36.30
C ASN A 2 107.82 -45.64 -36.27
N GLU A 3 106.63 -45.75 -36.86
CA GLU A 3 105.58 -44.75 -36.76
C GLU A 3 104.94 -44.87 -35.37
N SER A 4 104.70 -43.75 -34.70
CA SER A 4 103.86 -43.71 -33.50
C SER A 4 102.86 -42.57 -33.69
N PRO A 5 101.55 -42.86 -33.70
CA PRO A 5 100.53 -41.89 -34.02
C PRO A 5 100.40 -40.89 -32.88
N ASN A 6 100.54 -39.60 -33.20
CA ASN A 6 100.27 -38.49 -32.30
C ASN A 6 98.75 -38.39 -32.10
N LEU A 7 98.23 -38.95 -31.00
CA LEU A 7 96.85 -38.77 -30.58
C LEU A 7 96.77 -37.45 -29.78
N SER A 8 96.35 -36.38 -30.45
CA SER A 8 95.95 -35.15 -29.77
C SER A 8 94.80 -35.46 -28.79
N PRO A 9 94.82 -34.94 -27.54
CA PRO A 9 93.66 -35.04 -26.65
C PRO A 9 92.45 -34.29 -27.25
N PRO A 10 91.21 -34.76 -27.04
CA PRO A 10 90.03 -34.09 -27.59
C PRO A 10 89.85 -32.71 -26.94
N ASP A 11 89.54 -31.70 -27.76
CA ASP A 11 89.13 -30.37 -27.30
C ASP A 11 87.87 -30.48 -26.42
N ILE A 12 88.02 -30.22 -25.12
CA ILE A 12 86.89 -30.12 -24.19
C ILE A 12 86.37 -28.68 -24.29
N PRO A 13 85.14 -28.42 -24.78
CA PRO A 13 84.58 -27.09 -24.78
C PRO A 13 84.38 -26.58 -23.34
N PRO A 14 84.53 -25.27 -23.09
CA PRO A 14 84.35 -24.70 -21.76
C PRO A 14 82.94 -24.97 -21.22
N LEU A 15 82.86 -25.32 -19.92
CA LEU A 15 81.60 -25.57 -19.22
C LEU A 15 80.68 -24.34 -19.30
N PRO A 16 79.37 -24.51 -19.56
CA PRO A 16 78.41 -23.42 -19.51
C PRO A 16 78.26 -22.87 -18.06
N PRO A 17 77.93 -21.57 -17.90
CA PRO A 17 77.80 -20.95 -16.59
C PRO A 17 76.72 -21.62 -15.72
N PRO A 18 76.90 -21.68 -14.38
CA PRO A 18 76.14 -22.59 -13.54
C PRO A 18 74.65 -22.25 -13.31
N TRP A 19 74.16 -21.05 -13.64
CA TRP A 19 72.73 -20.73 -13.57
C TRP A 19 72.39 -19.62 -14.58
N PRO A 20 71.20 -19.63 -15.21
CA PRO A 20 70.76 -18.50 -16.01
C PRO A 20 70.64 -17.27 -15.11
N GLU A 21 71.22 -16.15 -15.53
CA GLU A 21 71.09 -14.87 -14.84
C GLU A 21 69.60 -14.50 -14.70
N PRO A 22 69.17 -13.91 -13.56
CA PRO A 22 67.80 -13.45 -13.42
C PRO A 22 67.49 -12.45 -14.54
N VAL A 23 66.64 -12.86 -15.49
CA VAL A 23 66.10 -11.95 -16.50
C VAL A 23 65.39 -10.84 -15.74
N ALA A 24 65.91 -9.63 -15.82
CA ALA A 24 65.26 -8.45 -15.25
C ALA A 24 63.87 -8.36 -15.86
N LEU A 25 62.83 -8.58 -15.03
CA LEU A 25 61.46 -8.41 -15.46
C LEU A 25 61.32 -6.98 -16.00
N PRO A 26 60.66 -6.77 -17.16
CA PRO A 26 60.40 -5.42 -17.63
C PRO A 26 59.71 -4.65 -16.51
N ALA A 27 60.28 -3.49 -16.15
CA ALA A 27 59.72 -2.62 -15.12
C ALA A 27 58.24 -2.40 -15.42
N SER A 28 57.36 -2.70 -14.45
CA SER A 28 55.92 -2.49 -14.61
C SER A 28 55.68 -1.04 -15.02
N PRO A 29 54.87 -0.77 -16.06
CA PRO A 29 54.59 0.60 -16.47
C PRO A 29 54.00 1.35 -15.29
N SER A 30 54.75 2.32 -14.76
CA SER A 30 54.28 3.27 -13.76
C SER A 30 53.15 4.08 -14.40
N ILE A 31 51.90 3.76 -14.07
CA ILE A 31 50.75 4.56 -14.47
C ILE A 31 50.91 5.91 -13.78
N ALA A 32 51.36 6.92 -14.52
CA ALA A 32 51.47 8.28 -14.03
C ALA A 32 50.08 8.73 -13.56
N MET A 33 49.92 8.97 -12.25
CA MET A 33 48.66 9.46 -11.70
C MET A 33 48.37 10.82 -12.35
N PRO A 34 47.25 10.95 -13.09
CA PRO A 34 46.92 12.24 -13.68
C PRO A 34 46.66 13.25 -12.56
N ALA A 35 47.18 14.47 -12.69
CA ALA A 35 46.89 15.53 -11.74
C ALA A 35 45.38 15.82 -11.71
N HIS A 36 44.84 16.14 -10.52
CA HIS A 36 43.42 16.46 -10.26
C HIS A 36 42.42 15.28 -10.27
N VAL A 37 42.87 14.03 -10.09
CA VAL A 37 41.95 12.87 -9.94
C VAL A 37 40.95 13.07 -8.79
N GLN A 38 41.40 13.60 -7.65
CA GLN A 38 40.52 13.87 -6.50
C GLN A 38 39.39 14.84 -6.86
N LEU A 39 39.71 15.96 -7.54
CA LEU A 39 38.70 16.95 -7.96
C LEU A 39 37.71 16.37 -8.98
N LYS A 40 38.19 15.59 -9.96
CA LYS A 40 37.32 14.90 -10.93
C LYS A 40 36.42 13.86 -10.25
N ALA A 41 36.95 13.08 -9.32
CA ALA A 41 36.18 12.10 -8.56
C ALA A 41 35.13 12.76 -7.66
N THR A 42 35.49 13.82 -6.94
CA THR A 42 34.55 14.61 -6.13
C THR A 42 33.46 15.22 -7.00
N LEU A 43 33.81 15.78 -8.17
CA LEU A 43 32.83 16.33 -9.11
C LEU A 43 31.86 15.25 -9.61
N LEU A 44 32.36 14.08 -10.00
CA LEU A 44 31.51 12.96 -10.42
C LEU A 44 30.61 12.45 -9.28
N LEU A 45 31.12 12.42 -8.04
CA LEU A 45 30.36 11.99 -6.87
C LEU A 45 29.27 13.01 -6.51
N VAL A 46 29.57 14.30 -6.57
CA VAL A 46 28.58 15.37 -6.40
C VAL A 46 27.54 15.33 -7.52
N PHE A 47 27.97 15.15 -8.77
CA PHE A 47 27.05 15.02 -9.90
C PHE A 47 26.12 13.80 -9.75
N LEU A 48 26.66 12.65 -9.36
CA LEU A 48 25.89 11.44 -9.07
C LEU A 48 24.90 11.70 -7.93
N LEU A 49 25.34 12.30 -6.82
CA LEU A 49 24.48 12.65 -5.69
C LEU A 49 23.33 13.56 -6.15
N LEU A 50 23.63 14.57 -6.97
CA LEU A 50 22.65 15.51 -7.50
C LEU A 50 21.64 14.79 -8.39
N MET A 51 22.09 13.85 -9.24
CA MET A 51 21.19 13.01 -10.04
C MET A 51 20.28 12.14 -9.17
N VAL A 52 20.82 11.53 -8.11
CA VAL A 52 20.05 10.69 -7.18
C VAL A 52 19.01 11.53 -6.43
N VAL A 53 19.41 12.70 -5.91
CA VAL A 53 18.50 13.63 -5.22
C VAL A 53 17.44 14.15 -6.19
N GLY A 54 17.82 14.53 -7.40
CA GLY A 54 16.88 14.95 -8.44
C GLY A 54 15.87 13.87 -8.80
N ALA A 55 16.32 12.62 -8.97
CA ALA A 55 15.44 11.49 -9.21
C ALA A 55 14.50 11.22 -8.02
N ALA A 56 15.02 11.25 -6.79
CA ALA A 56 14.22 11.06 -5.58
C ALA A 56 13.15 12.16 -5.43
N LEU A 57 13.53 13.43 -5.67
CA LEU A 57 12.61 14.56 -5.68
C LEU A 57 11.55 14.40 -6.76
N TYR A 58 11.94 14.04 -7.98
CA TYR A 58 10.99 13.80 -9.08
C TYR A 58 9.99 12.68 -8.76
N VAL A 59 10.45 11.55 -8.22
CA VAL A 59 9.56 10.44 -7.80
C VAL A 59 8.64 10.88 -6.67
N SER A 60 9.14 11.63 -5.69
CA SER A 60 8.31 12.14 -4.59
C SER A 60 7.21 13.09 -5.09
N TYR A 61 7.53 13.96 -6.05
CA TYR A 61 6.56 14.83 -6.70
C TYR A 61 5.54 14.05 -7.53
N ALA A 62 5.99 13.11 -8.36
CA ALA A 62 5.11 12.28 -9.20
C ALA A 62 4.19 11.35 -8.38
N ARG A 63 4.61 10.98 -7.16
CA ARG A 63 3.78 10.24 -6.20
C ARG A 63 2.80 11.12 -5.42
N GLY A 64 2.81 12.43 -5.63
CA GLY A 64 1.94 13.36 -4.90
C GLY A 64 2.32 13.49 -3.41
N ALA A 65 3.60 13.29 -3.04
CA ALA A 65 4.04 13.40 -1.64
C ALA A 65 3.82 14.79 -1.02
N PHE A 66 3.47 15.78 -1.84
CA PHE A 66 3.18 17.16 -1.45
C PHE A 66 1.76 17.60 -1.81
N GLU A 67 0.84 16.66 -2.06
CA GLU A 67 -0.57 17.02 -2.17
C GLU A 67 -1.08 17.48 -0.80
N ALA A 68 -1.62 18.69 -0.74
CA ALA A 68 -2.28 19.18 0.46
C ALA A 68 -3.54 18.34 0.68
N THR A 69 -3.62 17.71 1.86
CA THR A 69 -4.74 16.86 2.27
C THR A 69 -5.50 17.51 3.41
N GLN A 70 -6.82 17.32 3.43
CA GLN A 70 -7.67 17.59 4.58
C GLN A 70 -7.88 16.30 5.38
N GLN A 71 -8.02 16.43 6.69
CA GLN A 71 -8.30 15.34 7.61
C GLN A 71 -9.81 15.15 7.74
N LEU A 72 -10.26 13.91 7.68
CA LEU A 72 -11.64 13.51 7.91
C LEU A 72 -11.64 12.43 8.98
N VAL A 73 -12.40 12.64 10.04
CA VAL A 73 -12.52 11.69 11.15
C VAL A 73 -13.83 10.94 11.00
N LEU A 74 -13.76 9.62 10.80
CA LEU A 74 -14.92 8.76 10.75
C LEU A 74 -15.04 7.97 12.06
N ILE A 75 -16.20 8.01 12.71
CA ILE A 75 -16.51 7.22 13.91
C ILE A 75 -17.41 6.07 13.51
N THR A 76 -17.08 4.86 13.96
CA THR A 76 -17.86 3.64 13.76
C THR A 76 -17.80 2.77 15.01
N ASP A 77 -18.87 2.03 15.28
CA ASP A 77 -18.91 1.10 16.43
C ASP A 77 -17.97 -0.10 16.25
N ASP A 78 -17.54 -0.37 15.02
CA ASP A 78 -16.64 -1.48 14.66
C ASP A 78 -15.78 -1.12 13.44
N SER A 79 -14.49 -1.48 13.48
CA SER A 79 -13.51 -1.29 12.41
C SER A 79 -13.01 -2.59 11.78
N GLU A 80 -13.70 -3.71 11.98
CA GLU A 80 -13.31 -5.01 11.41
C GLU A 80 -13.15 -4.94 9.87
N GLY A 81 -11.98 -5.37 9.40
CA GLY A 81 -11.62 -5.38 7.98
C GLY A 81 -11.14 -4.02 7.43
N VAL A 82 -11.14 -2.96 8.23
CA VAL A 82 -10.51 -1.68 7.86
C VAL A 82 -9.01 -1.79 8.05
N VAL A 83 -8.23 -1.44 7.03
CA VAL A 83 -6.77 -1.44 7.08
C VAL A 83 -6.20 -0.06 6.80
N VAL A 84 -5.05 0.23 7.40
CA VAL A 84 -4.29 1.46 7.09
C VAL A 84 -3.84 1.41 5.63
N GLY A 85 -3.99 2.53 4.93
CA GLY A 85 -3.72 2.64 3.51
C GLY A 85 -4.89 2.27 2.59
N MET A 86 -6.02 1.80 3.15
CA MET A 86 -7.23 1.53 2.38
C MET A 86 -7.78 2.81 1.75
N ASP A 87 -8.18 2.74 0.49
CA ASP A 87 -8.75 3.89 -0.21
C ASP A 87 -10.24 4.07 0.15
N MET A 88 -10.64 5.31 0.39
CA MET A 88 -12.03 5.76 0.44
C MET A 88 -12.47 6.15 -0.97
N THR A 89 -13.60 5.62 -1.43
CA THR A 89 -14.07 5.85 -2.80
C THR A 89 -15.33 6.70 -2.87
N PHE A 90 -15.46 7.51 -3.91
CA PHE A 90 -16.67 8.23 -4.28
C PHE A 90 -16.99 7.89 -5.74
N ALA A 91 -18.22 7.44 -6.02
CA ALA A 91 -18.64 6.98 -7.35
C ALA A 91 -17.67 5.96 -8.01
N GLY A 92 -16.95 5.17 -7.22
CA GLY A 92 -15.98 4.17 -7.69
C GLY A 92 -14.55 4.69 -7.90
N PHE A 93 -14.29 5.98 -7.73
CA PHE A 93 -12.95 6.57 -7.77
C PHE A 93 -12.37 6.76 -6.37
N PRO A 94 -11.09 6.49 -6.13
CA PRO A 94 -10.45 6.78 -4.84
C PRO A 94 -10.37 8.29 -4.65
N VAL A 95 -10.95 8.78 -3.55
CA VAL A 95 -10.98 10.21 -3.18
C VAL A 95 -10.29 10.48 -1.85
N GLY A 96 -9.80 9.45 -1.18
CA GLY A 96 -9.06 9.60 0.07
C GLY A 96 -8.47 8.27 0.52
N ARG A 97 -7.68 8.31 1.59
CA ARG A 97 -6.99 7.13 2.12
C ARG A 97 -7.01 7.11 3.64
N VAL A 98 -7.23 5.92 4.21
CA VAL A 98 -7.15 5.70 5.65
C VAL A 98 -5.70 5.88 6.12
N LYS A 99 -5.45 6.89 6.94
CA LYS A 99 -4.12 7.19 7.50
C LYS A 99 -3.85 6.38 8.77
N ARG A 100 -4.81 6.34 9.70
CA ARG A 100 -4.72 5.52 10.90
C ARG A 100 -6.10 5.19 11.46
N ILE A 101 -6.12 4.19 12.32
CA ILE A 101 -7.30 3.77 13.08
C ILE A 101 -6.92 3.91 14.57
N GLU A 102 -7.78 4.53 15.35
CA GLU A 102 -7.65 4.73 16.79
C GLU A 102 -8.90 4.20 17.49
N LEU A 103 -8.77 3.81 18.76
CA LEU A 103 -9.92 3.59 19.62
C LEU A 103 -10.19 4.90 20.36
N ALA A 104 -11.38 5.47 20.21
CA ALA A 104 -11.77 6.68 20.92
C ALA A 104 -12.18 6.35 22.38
N GLU A 105 -12.21 7.39 23.21
CA GLU A 105 -12.51 7.27 24.65
C GLU A 105 -13.94 6.76 24.94
N ASP A 106 -14.84 6.92 23.97
CA ASP A 106 -16.22 6.43 24.00
C ASP A 106 -16.34 4.94 23.65
N GLY A 107 -15.23 4.27 23.32
CA GLY A 107 -15.18 2.87 22.92
C GLY A 107 -15.45 2.63 21.43
N ASN A 108 -15.67 3.68 20.64
CA ASN A 108 -15.87 3.57 19.20
C ASN A 108 -14.54 3.61 18.45
N ALA A 109 -14.49 2.97 17.28
CA ALA A 109 -13.34 3.07 16.40
C ALA A 109 -13.36 4.39 15.62
N ARG A 110 -12.24 5.11 15.71
CA ARG A 110 -12.00 6.40 15.08
C ARG A 110 -11.02 6.23 13.93
N ILE A 111 -11.52 6.33 12.71
CA ILE A 111 -10.76 6.16 11.48
C ILE A 111 -10.39 7.54 10.94
N LEU A 112 -9.09 7.85 10.90
CA LEU A 112 -8.58 9.09 10.32
C LEU A 112 -8.31 8.85 8.83
N VAL A 113 -9.00 9.61 7.98
CA VAL A 113 -8.88 9.56 6.53
C VAL A 113 -8.27 10.87 6.05
N GLU A 114 -7.28 10.78 5.17
CA GLU A 114 -6.75 11.93 4.45
C GLU A 114 -7.38 12.02 3.07
N VAL A 115 -7.89 13.20 2.74
CA VAL A 115 -8.56 13.48 1.47
C VAL A 115 -7.77 14.58 0.76
N PRO A 116 -7.27 14.36 -0.47
CA PRO A 116 -6.64 15.42 -1.25
C PRO A 116 -7.58 16.63 -1.43
N LEU A 117 -7.07 17.86 -1.31
CA LEU A 117 -7.89 19.07 -1.47
C LEU A 117 -8.59 19.16 -2.83
N GLN A 118 -7.98 18.56 -3.87
CA GLN A 118 -8.59 18.48 -5.20
C GLN A 118 -9.85 17.62 -5.23
N ASP A 119 -9.95 16.60 -4.37
CA ASP A 119 -11.10 15.69 -4.31
C ASP A 119 -12.07 16.06 -3.18
N ALA A 120 -11.61 16.86 -2.21
CA ALA A 120 -12.39 17.37 -1.09
C ALA A 120 -13.70 18.06 -1.52
N HIS A 121 -13.73 18.68 -2.71
CA HIS A 121 -14.92 19.36 -3.21
C HIS A 121 -16.09 18.41 -3.53
N TRP A 122 -15.86 17.10 -3.65
CA TRP A 122 -16.93 16.11 -3.80
C TRP A 122 -17.59 15.78 -2.46
N LEU A 123 -16.88 15.98 -1.35
CA LEU A 123 -17.36 15.75 0.00
C LEU A 123 -18.07 16.99 0.54
N ARG A 124 -19.31 16.78 0.95
CA ARG A 124 -20.22 17.82 1.43
C ARG A 124 -20.65 17.55 2.85
N THR A 125 -21.20 18.58 3.47
CA THR A 125 -21.71 18.49 4.84
C THR A 125 -22.81 17.43 5.00
N SER A 126 -23.58 17.16 3.93
CA SER A 126 -24.61 16.11 3.83
C SER A 126 -24.09 14.77 3.30
N SER A 127 -22.78 14.62 3.12
CA SER A 127 -22.22 13.35 2.67
C SER A 127 -22.37 12.26 3.73
N VAL A 128 -22.72 11.07 3.26
CA VAL A 128 -22.88 9.86 4.05
C VAL A 128 -21.72 8.93 3.75
N PHE A 129 -21.07 8.45 4.80
CA PHE A 129 -19.95 7.53 4.69
C PHE A 129 -20.44 6.15 5.07
N THR A 130 -20.15 5.15 4.23
CA THR A 130 -20.51 3.77 4.50
C THR A 130 -19.33 2.83 4.46
N LEU A 131 -19.34 1.88 5.39
CA LEU A 131 -18.39 0.79 5.43
C LEU A 131 -19.10 -0.50 5.00
N VAL A 132 -18.74 -1.02 3.83
CA VAL A 132 -19.42 -2.18 3.21
C VAL A 132 -18.48 -3.37 3.23
N ARG A 133 -18.92 -4.48 3.81
CA ARG A 133 -18.19 -5.76 3.78
C ARG A 133 -18.53 -6.50 2.49
N GLY A 134 -17.51 -6.83 1.70
CA GLY A 134 -17.69 -7.70 0.52
C GLY A 134 -17.97 -9.14 0.96
N VAL A 135 -18.83 -9.85 0.24
CA VAL A 135 -19.09 -11.30 0.47
C VAL A 135 -17.82 -12.13 0.24
N VAL A 136 -16.97 -11.69 -0.69
CA VAL A 136 -15.68 -12.31 -1.00
C VAL A 136 -14.66 -11.18 -1.19
N GLY A 137 -13.96 -10.79 -0.13
CA GLY A 137 -12.87 -9.80 -0.20
C GLY A 137 -12.85 -8.76 0.90
N ASN A 138 -12.04 -7.71 0.67
CA ASN A 138 -11.76 -6.63 1.63
C ASN A 138 -12.98 -5.71 1.84
N THR A 139 -13.07 -5.14 3.04
CA THR A 139 -14.03 -4.07 3.37
C THR A 139 -13.79 -2.86 2.45
N ASN A 140 -14.86 -2.21 2.00
CA ASN A 140 -14.80 -1.01 1.18
C ASN A 140 -15.38 0.19 1.94
N LEU A 141 -14.63 1.28 1.99
CA LEU A 141 -15.10 2.56 2.50
C LEU A 141 -15.59 3.43 1.34
N ARG A 142 -16.86 3.84 1.41
CA ARG A 142 -17.54 4.61 0.36
C ARG A 142 -18.09 5.90 0.92
N ALA A 143 -17.88 6.99 0.19
CA ALA A 143 -18.52 8.26 0.42
C ALA A 143 -19.65 8.44 -0.60
N TYR A 144 -20.82 8.86 -0.12
CA TYR A 144 -21.97 9.22 -0.92
C TYR A 144 -22.31 10.67 -0.63
N SER A 145 -22.59 11.45 -1.67
CA SER A 145 -23.00 12.85 -1.53
C SER A 145 -24.29 13.02 -2.31
N GLY A 146 -25.38 13.30 -1.59
CA GLY A 146 -26.71 13.45 -2.21
C GLY A 146 -26.94 14.83 -2.80
N ILE A 147 -26.28 15.86 -2.26
CA ILE A 147 -26.52 17.27 -2.60
C ILE A 147 -25.17 17.96 -2.81
N LEU A 148 -24.73 18.07 -4.07
CA LEU A 148 -23.43 18.68 -4.39
C LEU A 148 -23.41 20.21 -4.19
N THR A 149 -24.59 20.83 -4.06
CA THR A 149 -24.74 22.28 -3.82
C THR A 149 -24.48 22.67 -2.37
N ASP A 150 -24.40 21.72 -1.45
CA ASP A 150 -24.14 22.01 -0.04
C ASP A 150 -22.73 22.57 0.19
N PRO A 151 -22.49 23.23 1.33
CA PRO A 151 -21.15 23.69 1.68
C PRO A 151 -20.14 22.53 1.69
N PRO A 152 -18.91 22.78 1.19
CA PRO A 152 -17.83 21.78 1.23
C PRO A 152 -17.54 21.37 2.67
N LEU A 153 -17.11 20.13 2.84
CA LEU A 153 -16.84 19.58 4.15
C LEU A 153 -15.64 20.29 4.81
N PRO A 154 -15.78 20.82 6.05
CA PRO A 154 -14.66 21.43 6.76
C PRO A 154 -13.56 20.43 7.10
N ASP A 155 -12.34 20.95 7.22
CA ASP A 155 -11.19 20.17 7.68
C ASP A 155 -11.40 19.64 9.11
N ALA A 156 -10.83 18.46 9.37
CA ALA A 156 -10.94 17.71 10.62
C ALA A 156 -12.39 17.43 11.08
N SER A 157 -13.36 17.45 10.17
CA SER A 157 -14.76 17.18 10.54
C SER A 157 -14.95 15.73 11.00
N VAL A 158 -15.81 15.57 12.00
CA VAL A 158 -16.16 14.28 12.58
C VAL A 158 -17.48 13.82 11.96
N ARG A 159 -17.51 12.60 11.40
CA ARG A 159 -18.68 12.01 10.77
C ARG A 159 -18.86 10.57 11.22
N THR A 160 -20.10 10.12 11.33
CA THR A 160 -20.40 8.72 11.62
C THR A 160 -20.35 7.93 10.32
N ALA A 161 -19.57 6.85 10.29
CA ALA A 161 -19.59 5.90 9.18
C ALA A 161 -20.69 4.87 9.44
N LEU A 162 -21.68 4.83 8.55
CA LEU A 162 -22.77 3.87 8.61
C LEU A 162 -22.31 2.52 8.09
N ARG A 163 -22.72 1.43 8.74
CA ARG A 163 -22.41 0.10 8.24
C ARG A 163 -23.37 -0.27 7.11
N GLY A 164 -22.85 -0.53 5.92
CA GLY A 164 -23.61 -1.15 4.85
C GLY A 164 -23.59 -2.66 5.02
N ASP A 165 -24.15 -3.16 6.13
CA ASP A 165 -24.09 -4.58 6.47
C ASP A 165 -25.37 -5.30 6.05
N ALA A 166 -25.50 -5.54 4.75
CA ALA A 166 -26.59 -6.38 4.23
C ALA A 166 -26.60 -7.77 4.89
N SER A 167 -25.47 -8.23 5.46
CA SER A 167 -25.35 -9.53 6.11
C SER A 167 -26.00 -9.59 7.50
N ALA A 168 -26.05 -8.47 8.23
CA ALA A 168 -26.68 -8.40 9.55
C ALA A 168 -28.20 -8.19 9.46
N GLU A 169 -28.69 -7.52 8.42
CA GLU A 169 -30.11 -7.24 8.23
C GLU A 169 -30.88 -8.45 7.67
N THR A 170 -30.27 -9.27 6.81
CA THR A 170 -30.96 -10.40 6.17
C THR A 170 -31.50 -11.44 7.18
N PRO A 171 -30.73 -11.89 8.20
CA PRO A 171 -31.25 -12.80 9.23
C PRO A 171 -32.37 -12.16 10.06
N ARG A 172 -32.27 -10.87 10.35
CA ARG A 172 -33.27 -10.11 11.11
C ARG A 172 -34.59 -9.99 10.32
N LEU A 173 -34.51 -9.68 9.03
CA LEU A 173 -35.66 -9.64 8.13
C LEU A 173 -36.31 -11.03 7.96
N MET A 174 -35.53 -12.11 7.93
CA MET A 174 -36.06 -13.48 7.91
C MET A 174 -36.76 -13.86 9.21
N ALA A 175 -36.23 -13.42 10.36
CA ALA A 175 -36.91 -13.61 11.64
C ALA A 175 -38.22 -12.83 11.69
N GLU A 176 -38.22 -11.56 11.27
CA GLU A 176 -39.39 -10.68 11.29
C GLU A 176 -40.48 -11.15 10.31
N SER A 177 -40.10 -11.62 9.11
CA SER A 177 -41.03 -12.23 8.16
C SER A 177 -41.62 -13.55 8.65
N ARG A 178 -40.84 -14.42 9.32
CA ARG A 178 -41.38 -15.63 9.97
C ARG A 178 -42.34 -15.28 11.10
N GLN A 179 -42.01 -14.28 11.92
CA GLN A 179 -42.88 -13.78 12.97
C GLN A 179 -44.22 -13.29 12.40
N LEU A 180 -44.17 -12.53 11.29
CA LEU A 180 -45.35 -12.05 10.59
C LEU A 180 -46.19 -13.22 10.07
N ALA A 181 -45.55 -14.22 9.45
CA ALA A 181 -46.22 -15.42 8.95
C ALA A 181 -46.87 -16.24 10.08
N GLN A 182 -46.22 -16.36 11.24
CA GLN A 182 -46.78 -17.02 12.42
C GLN A 182 -48.00 -16.27 12.97
N ASN A 183 -47.92 -14.94 13.08
CA ASN A 183 -49.04 -14.12 13.54
C ASN A 183 -50.24 -14.20 12.59
N LEU A 184 -50.01 -14.16 11.27
CA LEU A 184 -51.07 -14.37 10.26
C LEU A 184 -51.65 -15.79 10.32
N SER A 185 -50.81 -16.80 10.49
CA SER A 185 -51.27 -18.18 10.64
C SER A 185 -52.11 -18.36 11.91
N ALA A 186 -51.74 -17.71 13.02
CA ALA A 186 -52.50 -17.75 14.26
C ALA A 186 -53.85 -17.03 14.14
N MET A 187 -53.90 -15.92 13.37
CA MET A 187 -55.14 -15.19 13.09
C MET A 187 -56.08 -15.93 12.12
N THR A 188 -55.55 -16.70 11.18
CA THR A 188 -56.34 -17.43 10.16
C THR A 188 -56.62 -18.89 10.51
N ALA A 189 -56.04 -19.41 11.60
CA ALA A 189 -56.31 -20.76 12.09
C ALA A 189 -57.79 -20.98 12.40
N SER A 190 -58.26 -22.22 12.22
CA SER A 190 -59.67 -22.59 12.39
C SER A 190 -60.24 -22.21 13.77
N GLY A 191 -59.41 -22.26 14.82
CA GLY A 191 -59.75 -21.86 16.19
C GLY A 191 -59.29 -20.45 16.57
N SER A 192 -59.07 -19.54 15.61
CA SER A 192 -58.57 -18.21 15.94
C SER A 192 -59.59 -17.39 16.74
N PRO A 193 -59.12 -16.42 17.55
CA PRO A 193 -59.99 -15.49 18.27
C PRO A 193 -60.95 -14.73 17.35
N LEU A 194 -60.59 -14.52 16.07
CA LEU A 194 -61.45 -13.87 15.07
C LEU A 194 -62.65 -14.74 14.69
N ASN A 195 -62.42 -16.04 14.47
CA ASN A 195 -63.52 -16.99 14.21
C ASN A 195 -64.42 -17.13 15.45
N ALA A 196 -63.85 -17.14 16.65
CA ALA A 196 -64.62 -17.16 17.90
C ALA A 196 -65.48 -15.89 18.06
N SER A 197 -64.94 -14.73 17.68
CA SER A 197 -65.67 -13.45 17.71
C SER A 197 -66.80 -13.42 16.68
N LEU A 198 -66.57 -13.93 15.46
CA LEU A 198 -67.58 -14.00 14.40
C LEU A 198 -68.71 -14.99 14.73
N ALA A 199 -68.39 -16.13 15.34
CA ALA A 199 -69.38 -17.10 15.80
C ALA A 199 -70.27 -16.53 16.93
N GLY A 200 -69.71 -15.70 17.81
CA GLY A 200 -70.45 -15.03 18.88
C GLY A 200 -71.41 -13.93 18.42
N VAL A 201 -71.26 -13.41 17.19
CA VAL A 201 -72.15 -12.38 16.61
C VAL A 201 -73.29 -12.99 15.77
N GLN A 202 -73.19 -14.27 15.43
CA GLN A 202 -74.23 -15.00 14.67
C GLN A 202 -75.24 -15.76 15.57
N ALA A 203 -75.04 -15.71 16.89
CA ALA A 203 -75.97 -16.23 17.90
C ALA A 203 -76.85 -15.10 18.47
#